data_AF-A0A150G196-F1
#
_entry.id   AF-A0A150G196-F1
#
_cell.length_a   1.000
_cell.length_b   1.000
_cell.length_c   1.000
_cell.angle_alpha   90.00
_cell.angle_beta   90.00
_cell.angle_gamma   90.00
#
_symmetry.space_group_name_H-M   'P 1'
#
loop_
_entity.id
_entity.type
_entity.pdbx_description
1 polymer ?
#
loop_
_entity_poly.entity_id
_entity_poly.type
_entity_poly.pdbx_seq_one_letter_code
_entity_poly.pdbx_strand_id
1 'polypeptide(L)' 'MTSCGVRPYPEVHPGHILNRVKAGLRPVFHSAVPLPYSALAQRCWSADPAKRPRSPELVVALNELLRIMG' A
#
# COMPACT_ATOMS: atom_id res chain seq x y z
N MET A 1 2.21 5.12 3.80
CA MET A 1 3.27 4.86 4.80
C MET A 1 4.33 4.02 4.12
N THR A 2 5.42 4.64 3.69
CA THR A 2 6.61 3.94 3.22
C THR A 2 7.53 3.77 4.42
N SER A 3 7.59 2.55 4.96
CA SER A 3 8.48 1.93 5.98
C SER A 3 9.14 2.71 7.13
N CYS A 4 9.44 4.01 7.04
CA CYS A 4 10.32 4.74 7.97
C CYS A 4 9.85 6.20 8.23
N GLY A 5 8.55 6.48 8.11
CA GLY A 5 8.01 7.85 8.29
C GLY A 5 8.26 8.78 7.10
N VAL A 6 8.73 8.26 5.97
CA VAL A 6 8.91 9.04 4.74
C VAL A 6 7.54 9.40 4.16
N ARG A 7 7.43 10.64 3.70
CA ARG A 7 6.24 11.13 2.99
C ARG A 7 6.03 10.31 1.70
N PRO A 8 4.83 9.79 1.43
CA PRO A 8 4.51 9.18 0.14
C PRO A 8 4.64 10.19 -1.01
N TYR A 9 5.16 9.71 -2.15
CA TYR A 9 5.42 10.51 -3.36
C TYR A 9 6.30 11.74 -3.10
N PRO A 10 7.50 11.58 -2.50
CA PRO A 10 8.36 12.71 -2.15
C PRO A 10 8.79 13.51 -3.39
N GLU A 11 8.90 12.86 -4.54
CA GLU A 11 9.24 13.44 -5.85
C GLU A 11 8.06 14.13 -6.57
N VAL A 12 6.83 14.06 -6.03
CA VAL A 12 5.63 14.59 -6.69
C VAL A 12 5.09 15.81 -5.95
N HIS A 13 4.99 16.93 -6.66
CA HIS A 13 4.30 18.12 -6.15
C HIS A 13 2.87 17.76 -5.69
N PRO A 14 2.41 18.17 -4.49
CA PRO A 14 1.11 17.76 -3.94
C PRO A 14 -0.07 17.91 -4.90
N GLY A 15 -0.12 19.04 -5.63
CA GLY A 15 -1.18 19.32 -6.59
C GLY A 15 -1.25 18.36 -7.78
N HIS A 16 -0.19 17.59 -8.07
CA HIS A 16 -0.15 16.62 -9.17
C HIS A 16 -0.42 15.19 -8.72
N ILE A 17 -0.46 14.91 -7.41
CA ILE A 17 -0.60 13.53 -6.88
C ILE A 17 -1.88 12.88 -7.41
N LEU A 18 -3.01 13.59 -7.37
CA LEU A 18 -4.29 13.05 -7.83
C LEU A 18 -4.22 12.59 -9.30
N ASN A 19 -3.69 13.43 -10.19
CA ASN A 19 -3.58 13.12 -11.61
C ASN A 19 -2.64 11.94 -11.85
N ARG A 20 -1.52 11.88 -11.13
CA ARG A 20 -0.57 10.77 -11.24
C ARG A 20 -1.15 9.46 -10.72
N VAL A 21 -1.87 9.47 -9.59
CA VAL A 21 -2.54 8.28 -9.05
C VAL A 21 -3.63 7.78 -10.00
N LYS A 22 -4.40 8.68 -10.61
CA LYS A 22 -5.37 8.35 -11.67
C LYS A 22 -4.68 7.72 -12.89
N ALA A 23 -3.48 8.19 -13.25
CA ALA A 23 -2.65 7.61 -14.31
C ALA A 23 -1.93 6.31 -13.90
N GLY A 24 -2.17 5.78 -12.69
CA GLY A 24 -1.61 4.49 -12.25
C GLY A 24 -0.39 4.60 -11.34
N LEU A 25 0.08 5.80 -10.98
CA LEU A 25 1.17 5.95 -10.01
C LEU A 25 0.78 5.30 -8.68
N ARG A 26 1.67 4.47 -8.13
CA ARG A 26 1.55 3.86 -6.80
C ARG A 26 2.85 4.03 -6.03
N PRO A 27 2.82 4.04 -4.69
CA PRO A 27 4.03 4.14 -3.90
C PRO A 27 4.93 2.92 -4.11
N VAL A 28 6.23 3.16 -4.15
CA VAL A 28 7.24 2.11 -4.14
C VAL A 28 7.63 1.82 -2.69
N PHE A 29 7.71 0.55 -2.33
CA PHE A 29 8.18 0.12 -1.01
C PHE A 29 9.70 0.02 -1.01
N HIS A 30 10.31 0.33 0.13
CA HIS A 30 11.72 0.04 0.36
C HIS A 30 11.94 -1.48 0.35
N SER A 31 13.10 -1.94 -0.10
CA SER A 31 13.45 -3.38 -0.16
C SER A 31 13.40 -4.09 1.19
N ALA A 32 13.55 -3.33 2.28
CA ALA A 32 13.44 -3.84 3.65
C ALA A 32 11.99 -4.15 4.09
N VAL A 33 10.97 -3.71 3.34
CA VAL A 33 9.57 -4.03 3.66
C VAL A 33 9.32 -5.49 3.31
N PRO A 34 8.88 -6.34 4.25
CA PRO A 34 8.58 -7.72 3.92
C PRO A 34 7.51 -7.83 2.84
N LEU A 35 7.75 -8.73 1.88
CA LEU A 35 6.88 -8.91 0.72
C LEU A 35 5.40 -9.08 1.08
N PRO A 36 5.00 -9.88 2.11
CA PRO A 36 3.59 -10.05 2.45
C PRO A 36 2.88 -8.74 2.81
N TYR A 37 3.55 -7.83 3.53
CA TYR A 37 2.97 -6.53 3.89
C TYR A 37 2.82 -5.62 2.67
N SER A 38 3.85 -5.56 1.81
CA SER A 38 3.78 -4.75 0.58
C SER A 38 2.69 -5.26 -0.38
N ALA A 39 2.55 -6.57 -0.53
CA ALA A 39 1.53 -7.20 -1.36
C ALA A 39 0.12 -6.91 -0.83
N LEU A 40 -0.08 -6.99 0.50
CA LEU A 40 -1.36 -6.66 1.13
C LEU A 40 -1.72 -5.18 0.93
N ALA A 41 -0.77 -4.27 1.14
CA ALA A 41 -0.96 -2.85 0.88
C ALA A 41 -1.27 -2.57 -0.60
N GLN A 42 -0.65 -3.32 -1.53
CA GLN A 42 -0.93 -3.21 -2.95
C GLN A 42 -2.37 -3.55 -3.33
N ARG A 43 -2.97 -4.53 -2.67
CA ARG A 43 -4.39 -4.88 -2.87
C ARG A 43 -5.33 -3.75 -2.46
N CYS A 44 -5.02 -3.02 -1.40
CA CYS A 44 -5.85 -1.90 -0.90
C CYS A 44 -6.04 -0.79 -1.93
N TRP A 45 -5.04 -0.55 -2.80
CA TRP A 45 -5.09 0.48 -3.85
C TRP A 45 -5.11 -0.10 -5.28
N SER A 46 -5.68 -1.30 -5.44
CA SER A 46 -5.94 -1.90 -6.75
C SER A 46 -6.66 -0.90 -7.67
N ALA A 47 -6.23 -0.85 -8.94
CA ALA A 47 -6.90 -0.05 -9.97
C ALA A 47 -8.36 -0.50 -10.15
N ASP A 48 -8.60 -1.81 -10.08
CA ASP A 48 -9.93 -2.41 -10.03
C ASP A 48 -10.50 -2.34 -8.61
N PRO A 49 -11.60 -1.58 -8.37
CA PRO A 49 -12.23 -1.48 -7.05
C PRO A 49 -12.74 -2.82 -6.52
N ALA A 50 -13.16 -3.76 -7.38
CA ALA A 50 -13.69 -5.06 -6.95
C ALA A 50 -12.61 -5.96 -6.35
N LYS A 51 -11.33 -5.70 -6.65
CA LYS A 51 -10.18 -6.43 -6.08
C LYS A 51 -9.69 -5.86 -4.75
N ARG A 52 -10.24 -4.73 -4.31
CA ARG A 52 -9.84 -4.11 -3.03
C ARG A 52 -10.48 -4.87 -1.87
N PRO A 53 -9.71 -5.26 -0.84
CA PRO A 53 -10.28 -5.89 0.33
C PRO A 53 -11.19 -4.91 1.08
N ARG A 54 -12.26 -5.46 1.66
CA ARG A 54 -13.06 -4.75 2.65
C ARG A 54 -12.27 -4.67 3.96
N SER A 55 -12.61 -3.71 4.82
CA SER A 55 -11.92 -3.53 6.10
C SER A 55 -11.87 -4.81 6.95
N PRO A 56 -12.94 -5.64 7.07
CA PRO A 56 -12.85 -6.89 7.83
C PRO A 56 -11.85 -7.90 7.25
N GLU A 57 -11.81 -8.02 5.91
CA GLU A 57 -10.87 -8.92 5.22
C GLU A 57 -9.42 -8.46 5.40
N LEU A 58 -9.20 -7.14 5.42
CA LEU A 58 -7.89 -6.55 5.68
C LEU A 58 -7.42 -6.83 7.11
N VAL A 59 -8.30 -6.70 8.11
CA VAL A 59 -7.97 -6.99 9.52
C VAL A 59 -7.58 -8.45 9.70
N VAL A 60 -8.35 -9.38 9.13
CA VAL A 60 -8.02 -10.82 9.17
C VAL A 60 -6.66 -11.08 8.55
N ALA A 61 -6.41 -10.54 7.35
CA ALA A 61 -5.13 -10.71 6.66
C ALA A 61 -3.94 -10.13 7.46
N LEU A 62 -4.11 -8.94 8.05
CA LEU A 62 -3.06 -8.32 8.88
C LEU A 62 -2.75 -9.15 10.13
N ASN A 63 -3.77 -9.65 10.82
CA ASN A 63 -3.58 -10.47 12.02
C ASN A 63 -2.83 -11.77 11.72
N GLU A 64 -3.13 -12.44 10.61
CA GLU A 64 -2.37 -13.64 10.21
C GLU A 64 -0.91 -13.30 9.90
N LEU A 65 -0.64 -12.19 9.21
CA LEU A 65 0.74 -11.78 8.96
C LEU A 65 1.50 -11.48 10.26
N LEU A 66 0.87 -10.79 11.21
CA LEU A 66 1.47 -10.51 12.52
C LEU A 66 1.74 -11.79 13.31
N ARG A 67 0.90 -12.82 13.20
CA ARG A 67 1.09 -14.10 13.88
C ARG A 67 2.20 -14.95 13.26
N ILE A 68 2.38 -14.87 11.94
CA ILE A 68 3.38 -15.67 11.22
C ILE A 68 4.78 -15.04 11.30
N MET A 69 4.83 -13.71 11.42
CA MET A 69 6.08 -12.95 11.33
C MET A 69 6.51 -12.25 12.62
N GLY A 70 5.67 -12.27 13.66
CA GLY A 70 6.00 -11.83 15.02
C GLY A 70 6.39 -13.00 15.91
#